data_AF-A0A9P7YNC3-F1
#
_entry.id   AF-A0A9P7YNC3-F1
#
_cell.length_a   1.000
_cell.length_b   1.000
_cell.length_c   1.000
_cell.angle_alpha   90.00
_cell.angle_beta   90.00
_cell.angle_gamma   90.00
#
_symmetry.space_group_name_H-M   'P 1'
#
loop_
_entity.id
_entity.type
_entity.pdbx_description
1 polymer ?
#
loop_
_entity_poly.entity_id
_entity_poly.type
_entity_poly.pdbx_seq_one_letter_code
_entity_poly.pdbx_strand_id
1 'polypeptide(L)'
;MSKSPNSPTPKFENLDHNVLQDGIPPPSAPALAPASSIRNMSPTSRSSSRRRKAAPAYALTHLQALPEIRPIPWILGRELPPEKSTNSSRPQTKGAFMLLTRGEIKNPPCTHCTTGAGRFSACVALDPFYFGACATCQMATRGHLCSLRSDEDGSCR
;
A
#
# COMPACT_ATOMS: atom_id res chain seq x y z
N MET A 1 -16.76 8.47 54.02
CA MET A 1 -17.78 8.42 52.96
C MET A 1 -17.20 9.03 51.70
N SER A 2 -17.12 8.30 50.59
CA SER A 2 -17.10 8.83 49.20
C SER A 2 -17.32 7.66 48.24
N LYS A 3 -18.58 7.32 47.96
CA LYS A 3 -18.97 6.48 46.83
C LYS A 3 -19.18 7.40 45.62
N SER A 4 -18.65 7.04 44.46
CA SER A 4 -19.19 7.49 43.18
C SER A 4 -19.00 6.41 42.10
N PRO A 5 -19.93 6.33 41.13
CA PRO A 5 -20.45 5.06 40.63
C PRO A 5 -20.04 4.73 39.19
N ASN A 6 -20.17 3.43 38.90
CA ASN A 6 -20.01 2.75 37.62
C ASN A 6 -20.70 3.45 36.43
N SER A 7 -19.98 3.54 35.31
CA SER A 7 -20.53 3.89 34.00
C SER A 7 -20.84 2.61 33.20
N PRO A 8 -22.04 2.43 32.63
CA PRO A 8 -22.40 1.24 31.88
C PRO A 8 -21.92 1.28 30.42
N THR A 9 -21.44 0.13 29.95
CA THR A 9 -21.09 -0.18 28.56
C THR A 9 -22.34 -0.40 27.69
N PRO A 10 -22.41 0.09 26.44
CA PRO A 10 -23.45 -0.31 25.52
C PRO A 10 -23.17 -1.70 24.90
N LYS A 11 -24.14 -2.60 25.05
CA LYS A 11 -24.24 -3.91 24.39
C LYS A 11 -24.58 -3.68 22.92
N PHE A 12 -23.79 -4.23 22.00
CA PHE A 12 -24.17 -4.32 20.59
C PHE A 12 -24.64 -5.75 20.33
N GLU A 13 -25.94 -5.89 20.13
CA GLU A 13 -26.65 -7.15 19.93
C GLU A 13 -26.51 -7.58 18.46
N ASN A 14 -26.25 -8.87 18.24
CA ASN A 14 -26.23 -9.53 16.94
C ASN A 14 -27.64 -9.56 16.36
N LEU A 15 -27.77 -9.31 15.05
CA LEU A 15 -28.99 -9.63 14.31
C LEU A 15 -28.62 -10.38 13.03
N ASP A 16 -28.64 -11.70 13.15
CA ASP A 16 -28.71 -12.68 12.07
C ASP A 16 -29.91 -12.39 11.16
N HIS A 17 -29.66 -12.29 9.85
CA HIS A 17 -30.68 -12.47 8.83
C HIS A 17 -30.18 -13.46 7.79
N ASN A 18 -30.51 -14.73 8.03
CA ASN A 18 -30.48 -15.81 7.07
C ASN A 18 -31.81 -15.81 6.30
N VAL A 19 -31.78 -15.65 4.98
CA VAL A 19 -32.94 -15.85 4.09
C VAL A 19 -32.55 -16.86 3.00
N LEU A 20 -33.05 -18.08 3.17
CA LEU A 20 -33.39 -19.10 2.15
C LEU A 20 -34.43 -18.50 1.15
N GLN A 21 -34.65 -18.87 -0.11
CA GLN A 21 -34.17 -19.90 -1.04
C GLN A 21 -34.78 -19.55 -2.45
N ASP A 22 -34.60 -20.45 -3.44
CA ASP A 22 -35.20 -20.49 -4.80
C ASP A 22 -34.49 -19.65 -5.89
N GLY A 23 -34.10 -20.14 -7.08
CA GLY A 23 -34.35 -21.42 -7.77
C GLY A 23 -34.60 -21.17 -9.28
N ILE A 24 -33.74 -21.76 -10.15
CA ILE A 24 -34.00 -22.19 -11.56
C ILE A 24 -33.91 -21.09 -12.67
N PRO A 25 -33.60 -21.37 -13.97
CA PRO A 25 -32.54 -22.16 -14.65
C PRO A 25 -31.72 -21.29 -15.67
N PRO A 26 -30.71 -21.85 -16.38
CA PRO A 26 -29.98 -21.12 -17.44
C PRO A 26 -30.72 -21.14 -18.80
N PRO A 27 -30.63 -20.07 -19.61
CA PRO A 27 -30.98 -20.15 -21.03
C PRO A 27 -29.77 -20.49 -21.91
N SER A 28 -30.02 -21.48 -22.75
CA SER A 28 -29.18 -22.09 -23.78
C SER A 28 -28.58 -21.13 -24.82
N ALA A 29 -27.41 -21.50 -25.34
CA ALA A 29 -26.81 -20.96 -26.56
C ALA A 29 -27.73 -21.11 -27.78
N PRO A 30 -27.55 -20.29 -28.84
CA PRO A 30 -26.79 -20.81 -29.98
C PRO A 30 -25.98 -19.75 -30.76
N ALA A 31 -25.20 -20.27 -31.72
CA ALA A 31 -24.83 -19.70 -33.01
C ALA A 31 -23.33 -19.50 -33.26
N LEU A 32 -22.83 -20.49 -34.01
CA LEU A 32 -21.65 -20.51 -34.86
C LEU A 32 -21.45 -19.21 -35.66
N ALA A 33 -20.22 -18.72 -35.70
CA ALA A 33 -19.68 -17.93 -36.80
C ALA A 33 -18.22 -18.33 -37.05
N PRO A 34 -17.83 -18.71 -38.28
CA PRO A 34 -16.43 -18.95 -38.63
C PRO A 34 -15.81 -17.67 -39.19
N ALA A 35 -14.64 -17.28 -38.67
CA ALA A 35 -13.78 -16.31 -39.32
C ALA A 35 -12.32 -16.75 -39.21
N SER A 36 -11.90 -17.41 -40.28
CA SER A 36 -10.57 -17.47 -40.91
C SER A 36 -9.33 -17.05 -40.11
N SER A 37 -8.38 -17.99 -40.08
CA SER A 37 -6.92 -17.83 -40.20
C SER A 37 -6.40 -16.41 -40.35
N ILE A 38 -5.34 -16.07 -39.60
CA ILE A 38 -4.07 -15.55 -40.17
C ILE A 38 -2.96 -15.49 -39.09
N ARG A 39 -1.84 -16.14 -39.45
CA ARG A 39 -0.41 -15.89 -39.14
C ARG A 39 0.14 -16.10 -37.72
N ASN A 40 0.72 -17.29 -37.59
CA ASN A 40 2.03 -17.59 -37.01
C ASN A 40 3.05 -16.45 -37.22
N MET A 41 3.53 -15.84 -36.12
CA MET A 41 4.76 -15.04 -36.10
C MET A 41 5.58 -15.45 -34.87
N SER A 42 6.83 -15.81 -35.15
CA SER A 42 7.84 -16.46 -34.34
C SER A 42 8.15 -15.76 -33.00
N PRO A 43 8.56 -16.50 -31.95
CA PRO A 43 9.15 -15.89 -30.76
C PRO A 43 10.60 -15.48 -31.09
N THR A 44 10.77 -14.30 -31.68
CA THR A 44 12.08 -13.63 -31.67
C THR A 44 12.30 -13.07 -30.26
N SER A 45 13.08 -13.83 -29.50
CA SER A 45 14.08 -13.41 -28.52
C SER A 45 14.18 -11.89 -28.29
N ARG A 46 13.19 -11.29 -27.60
CA ARG A 46 13.43 -10.00 -26.95
C ARG A 46 14.10 -10.32 -25.63
N SER A 47 15.41 -10.07 -25.63
CA SER A 47 16.23 -9.91 -24.45
C SER A 47 15.67 -8.74 -23.63
N SER A 48 14.52 -8.97 -22.98
CA SER A 48 14.03 -8.10 -21.93
C SER A 48 14.97 -8.38 -20.78
N SER A 49 15.94 -7.49 -20.59
CA SER A 49 16.57 -7.28 -19.30
C SER A 49 15.42 -6.97 -18.33
N ARG A 50 14.76 -8.02 -17.83
CA ARG A 50 13.83 -7.96 -16.72
C ARG A 50 14.73 -7.58 -15.57
N ARG A 51 14.88 -6.27 -15.36
CA ARG A 51 15.36 -5.69 -14.11
C ARG A 51 14.49 -6.34 -13.05
N ARG A 52 15.04 -7.38 -12.41
CA ARG A 52 14.27 -8.34 -11.63
C ARG A 52 13.56 -7.53 -10.56
N LYS A 53 12.24 -7.50 -10.66
CA LYS A 53 11.32 -6.88 -9.71
C LYS A 53 11.80 -7.24 -8.32
N ALA A 54 12.32 -6.26 -7.58
CA ALA A 54 12.58 -6.43 -6.17
C ALA A 54 11.23 -6.78 -5.52
N ALA A 55 11.04 -8.05 -5.16
CA ALA A 55 9.87 -8.47 -4.42
C ALA A 55 9.70 -7.57 -3.18
N PRO A 56 8.49 -7.30 -2.68
CA PRO A 56 8.28 -6.42 -1.52
C PRO A 56 9.14 -6.82 -0.29
N ALA A 57 9.43 -8.11 -0.14
CA ALA A 57 10.35 -8.63 0.87
C ALA A 57 11.80 -8.17 0.64
N TYR A 58 12.27 -8.17 -0.62
CA TYR A 58 13.59 -7.68 -1.00
C TYR A 58 13.76 -6.18 -0.70
N ALA A 59 12.74 -5.37 -1.03
CA ALA A 59 12.76 -3.94 -0.72
C ALA A 59 12.90 -3.68 0.79
N LEU A 60 12.21 -4.45 1.63
CA LEU A 60 12.29 -4.33 3.09
C LEU A 60 13.68 -4.74 3.61
N THR A 61 14.21 -5.88 3.17
CA THR A 61 15.56 -6.32 3.56
C THR A 61 16.63 -5.30 3.17
N HIS A 62 16.53 -4.70 1.99
CA HIS A 62 17.47 -3.67 1.54
C HIS A 62 17.31 -2.36 2.33
N LEU A 63 16.08 -1.95 2.65
CA LEU A 63 15.85 -0.79 3.52
C LEU A 63 16.46 -1.01 4.91
N GLN A 64 16.37 -2.22 5.48
CA GLN A 64 16.96 -2.52 6.79
C GLN A 64 18.47 -2.28 6.85
N ALA A 65 19.17 -2.55 5.75
CA ALA A 65 20.62 -2.38 5.66
C ALA A 65 21.05 -0.90 5.57
N LEU A 66 20.12 0.01 5.24
CA LEU A 66 20.44 1.44 5.18
C LEU A 66 20.47 2.08 6.57
N PRO A 67 21.40 3.03 6.80
CA PRO A 67 21.48 3.75 8.07
C PRO A 67 20.23 4.59 8.30
N GLU A 68 19.78 4.63 9.54
CA GLU A 68 18.77 5.58 9.98
C GLU A 68 19.37 6.98 10.04
N ILE A 69 18.82 7.91 9.26
CA ILE A 69 19.35 9.28 9.15
C ILE A 69 18.53 10.31 9.93
N ARG A 70 17.33 9.94 10.38
CA ARG A 70 16.45 10.82 11.15
C ARG A 70 15.49 10.06 12.06
N PRO A 71 15.02 10.69 13.15
CA PRO A 71 13.89 10.17 13.91
C PRO A 71 12.60 10.22 13.08
N ILE A 72 11.58 9.50 13.54
CA ILE A 72 10.26 9.50 12.91
C ILE A 72 9.63 10.91 13.05
N PRO A 73 9.32 11.61 11.93
CA PRO A 73 8.68 12.91 11.93
C PRO A 73 7.17 12.73 12.21
N TRP A 74 6.81 12.52 13.46
CA TRP A 74 5.41 12.36 13.86
C TRP A 74 4.61 13.67 13.76
N ILE A 75 3.32 13.55 13.43
CA ILE A 75 2.34 14.58 13.76
C ILE A 75 1.96 14.41 15.23
N LEU A 76 1.90 15.51 15.97
CA LEU A 76 1.54 15.52 17.39
C LEU A 76 0.21 14.78 17.63
N GLY A 77 0.22 13.82 18.57
CA GLY A 77 -0.94 12.98 18.90
C GLY A 77 -1.20 11.81 17.93
N ARG A 78 -0.40 11.62 16.88
CA ARG A 78 -0.50 10.49 15.93
C ARG A 78 0.65 9.49 16.03
N GLU A 79 1.40 9.53 17.12
CA GLU A 79 2.48 8.58 17.40
C GLU A 79 1.97 7.14 17.50
N LEU A 80 2.84 6.17 17.26
CA LEU A 80 2.57 4.76 17.53
C LEU A 80 3.70 4.19 18.38
N PRO A 81 3.37 3.26 19.30
CA PRO A 81 4.40 2.49 19.97
C PRO A 81 5.23 1.70 18.95
N PRO A 82 6.48 1.34 19.30
CA PRO A 82 7.39 0.62 18.41
C PRO A 82 6.83 -0.71 17.91
N GLU A 83 6.03 -1.42 18.72
CA GLU A 83 5.40 -2.70 18.33
C GLU A 83 4.41 -2.53 17.17
N LYS A 84 3.81 -1.35 17.04
CA LYS A 84 2.86 -1.02 15.96
C LYS A 84 3.50 -0.27 14.80
N SER A 85 4.78 0.09 14.90
CA SER A 85 5.50 0.87 13.90
C SER A 85 6.72 0.10 13.34
N THR A 86 7.92 0.36 13.87
CA THR A 86 9.19 -0.20 13.37
C THR A 86 9.30 -1.72 13.58
N ASN A 87 8.67 -2.25 14.62
CA ASN A 87 8.62 -3.69 14.93
C ASN A 87 7.30 -4.35 14.51
N SER A 88 6.49 -3.66 13.69
CA SER A 88 5.21 -4.22 13.23
C SER A 88 5.42 -5.53 12.48
N SER A 89 4.56 -6.52 12.76
CA SER A 89 4.47 -7.77 12.00
C SER A 89 4.05 -7.53 10.54
N ARG A 90 3.37 -6.41 10.26
CA ARG A 90 2.92 -6.05 8.92
C ARG A 90 4.09 -5.48 8.10
N PRO A 91 4.56 -6.16 7.02
CA PRO A 91 5.72 -5.73 6.25
C PRO A 91 5.54 -4.35 5.60
N GLN A 92 4.31 -4.03 5.20
CA GLN A 92 3.96 -2.72 4.64
C GLN A 92 4.17 -1.59 5.66
N THR A 93 3.67 -1.77 6.88
CA THR A 93 3.84 -0.82 7.98
C THR A 93 5.31 -0.67 8.32
N LYS A 94 5.98 -1.79 8.59
CA LYS A 94 7.41 -1.83 8.90
C LYS A 94 8.26 -1.13 7.83
N GLY A 95 8.02 -1.46 6.56
CA GLY A 95 8.70 -0.87 5.42
C GLY A 95 8.48 0.64 5.29
N ALA A 96 7.26 1.12 5.52
CA ALA A 96 6.97 2.56 5.51
C ALA A 96 7.71 3.31 6.63
N PHE A 97 7.75 2.75 7.84
CA PHE A 97 8.52 3.34 8.95
C PHE A 97 10.02 3.35 8.66
N MET A 98 10.56 2.28 8.08
CA MET A 98 11.96 2.24 7.69
C MET A 98 12.29 3.25 6.60
N LEU A 99 11.42 3.37 5.59
CA LEU A 99 11.56 4.37 4.53
C LEU A 99 11.55 5.79 5.10
N LEU A 100 10.69 6.05 6.08
CA LEU A 100 10.54 7.36 6.70
C LEU A 100 11.81 7.82 7.41
N THR A 101 12.51 6.91 8.12
CA THR A 101 13.74 7.24 8.85
C THR A 101 15.01 7.24 7.99
N ARG A 102 14.94 6.65 6.78
CA ARG A 102 16.10 6.44 5.89
C ARG A 102 16.05 7.22 4.58
N GLY A 103 14.87 7.69 4.18
CA GLY A 103 14.65 8.27 2.85
C GLY A 103 15.10 9.72 2.72
N GLU A 104 14.53 10.44 1.78
CA GLU A 104 14.69 11.88 1.59
C GLU A 104 13.37 12.60 1.82
N ILE A 105 13.38 13.75 2.50
CA ILE A 105 12.19 14.61 2.57
C ILE A 105 12.00 15.24 1.19
N LYS A 106 10.83 15.04 0.60
CA LYS A 106 10.47 15.61 -0.69
C LYS A 106 9.79 16.95 -0.48
N ASN A 107 10.36 17.98 -1.13
CA ASN A 107 9.84 19.33 -1.19
C ASN A 107 9.80 19.77 -2.67
N PRO A 108 8.62 19.99 -3.27
CA PRO A 108 7.29 19.92 -2.64
C PRO A 108 6.87 18.49 -2.22
N PRO A 109 5.98 18.35 -1.21
CA PRO A 109 5.40 17.06 -0.87
C PRO A 109 4.49 16.53 -1.98
N CYS A 110 4.18 15.22 -1.97
CA CYS A 110 3.21 14.67 -2.91
C CYS A 110 1.80 15.23 -2.66
N THR A 111 0.96 15.25 -3.69
CA THR A 111 -0.42 15.80 -3.64
C THR A 111 -1.24 15.24 -2.48
N HIS A 112 -1.13 13.93 -2.22
CA HIS A 112 -1.82 13.27 -1.11
C HIS A 112 -1.24 13.65 0.28
N CYS A 113 0.04 13.98 0.39
CA CYS A 113 0.62 14.44 1.65
C CYS A 113 0.33 15.92 1.92
N THR A 114 0.15 16.73 0.88
CA THR A 114 -0.24 18.15 1.01
C THR A 114 -1.57 18.33 1.74
N THR A 115 -2.47 17.34 1.70
CA THR A 115 -3.74 17.36 2.44
C THR A 115 -3.58 17.06 3.95
N GLY A 116 -2.37 16.79 4.43
CA GLY A 116 -2.13 16.38 5.81
C GLY A 116 -2.54 14.93 6.11
N ALA A 117 -2.64 14.09 5.07
CA ALA A 117 -2.97 12.68 5.25
C ALA A 117 -1.85 11.92 5.97
N GLY A 118 -2.24 10.95 6.80
CA GLY A 118 -1.31 10.04 7.47
C GLY A 118 -0.88 10.49 8.87
N ARG A 119 0.25 9.95 9.32
CA ARG A 119 0.77 10.12 10.69
C ARG A 119 2.05 10.93 10.77
N PHE A 120 2.59 11.30 9.61
CA PHE A 120 3.92 11.87 9.49
C PHE A 120 3.82 13.34 9.07
N SER A 121 4.65 14.19 9.68
CA SER A 121 4.71 15.62 9.37
C SER A 121 5.53 15.93 8.12
N ALA A 122 6.23 14.94 7.56
CA ALA A 122 7.03 15.08 6.35
C ALA A 122 6.67 14.03 5.29
N CYS A 123 6.68 14.46 4.02
CA CYS A 123 6.60 13.55 2.88
C CYS A 123 8.00 12.99 2.59
N VAL A 124 8.22 11.70 2.87
CA VAL A 124 9.54 11.06 2.68
C VAL A 124 9.46 9.95 1.65
N ALA A 125 10.33 9.98 0.65
CA ALA A 125 10.49 8.91 -0.34
C ALA A 125 11.97 8.55 -0.51
N LEU A 126 12.27 7.37 -1.04
CA LEU A 126 13.64 6.95 -1.33
C LEU A 126 13.64 6.13 -2.61
N ASP A 127 14.32 6.62 -3.64
CA ASP A 127 14.52 5.86 -4.86
C ASP A 127 15.65 4.82 -4.69
N PRO A 128 15.54 3.63 -5.30
CA PRO A 128 14.45 3.14 -6.16
C PRO A 128 13.35 2.37 -5.38
N PHE A 129 13.22 2.59 -4.06
CA PHE A 129 12.30 1.83 -3.22
C PHE A 129 10.84 2.22 -3.48
N TYR A 130 9.96 1.22 -3.49
CA TYR A 130 8.52 1.40 -3.67
C TYR A 130 8.13 2.27 -4.88
N PHE A 131 8.92 2.22 -5.96
CA PHE A 131 8.68 3.01 -7.17
C PHE A 131 8.62 4.52 -6.91
N GLY A 132 9.40 5.02 -5.94
CA GLY A 132 9.43 6.43 -5.55
C GLY A 132 8.24 6.87 -4.68
N ALA A 133 7.32 5.96 -4.33
CA ALA A 133 6.20 6.29 -3.46
C ALA A 133 6.69 6.67 -2.04
N CYS A 134 6.13 7.74 -1.49
CA CYS A 134 6.47 8.18 -0.14
C CYS A 134 5.93 7.24 0.95
N ALA A 135 6.53 7.30 2.14
CA ALA A 135 6.20 6.46 3.30
C ALA A 135 4.72 6.56 3.70
N THR A 136 4.16 7.76 3.73
CA THR A 136 2.74 8.01 4.03
C THR A 136 1.83 7.26 3.06
N CYS A 137 2.03 7.45 1.76
CA CYS A 137 1.21 6.80 0.74
C CYS A 137 1.47 5.29 0.69
N GLN A 138 2.69 4.84 0.94
CA GLN A 138 3.02 3.43 1.01
C GLN A 138 2.27 2.74 2.15
N MET A 139 2.16 3.39 3.31
CA MET A 139 1.39 2.90 4.44
C MET A 139 -0.13 2.96 4.19
N ALA A 140 -0.64 4.06 3.67
CA ALA A 140 -2.08 4.29 3.51
C ALA A 140 -2.68 3.53 2.31
N THR A 141 -2.03 3.57 1.16
CA THR A 141 -2.61 3.14 -0.12
C THR A 141 -1.64 2.34 -0.98
N ARG A 142 -0.59 1.73 -0.40
CA ARG A 142 0.47 1.02 -1.15
C ARG A 142 1.09 1.86 -2.28
N GLY A 143 1.15 3.18 -2.07
CA GLY A 143 1.70 4.14 -3.02
C GLY A 143 0.77 4.51 -4.19
N HIS A 144 -0.44 3.95 -4.31
CA HIS A 144 -1.32 4.21 -5.46
C HIS A 144 -1.76 5.68 -5.60
N LEU A 145 -1.93 6.42 -4.50
CA LEU A 145 -2.28 7.84 -4.52
C LEU A 145 -1.06 8.78 -4.46
N CYS A 146 0.16 8.23 -4.54
CA CYS A 146 1.36 9.06 -4.44
C CYS A 146 1.71 9.66 -5.80
N SER A 147 1.65 10.99 -5.93
CA SER A 147 2.11 11.68 -7.16
C SER A 147 3.63 11.61 -7.38
N LEU A 148 4.41 11.21 -6.37
CA LEU A 148 5.85 10.98 -6.52
C LEU A 148 6.15 9.59 -7.10
N ARG A 149 5.15 8.72 -7.16
CA ARG A 149 5.34 7.36 -7.65
C ARG A 149 5.58 7.42 -9.16
N SER A 150 6.69 6.88 -9.60
CA SER A 150 6.96 6.68 -11.02
C SER A 150 6.27 5.41 -11.51
N ASP A 151 5.69 5.48 -12.70
CA ASP A 151 5.28 4.28 -13.43
C ASP A 151 6.52 3.53 -13.96
N GLU A 152 6.33 2.28 -14.40
CA GLU A 152 7.43 1.35 -14.76
C GLU A 152 8.35 1.86 -15.90
N ASP A 153 8.01 2.98 -16.55
CA ASP A 153 8.79 3.66 -17.60
C ASP A 153 9.60 4.88 -17.10
N GLY A 154 9.54 5.21 -15.81
CA GLY A 154 10.23 6.39 -15.26
C GLY A 154 9.54 7.73 -15.56
N SER A 155 8.37 7.71 -16.20
CA SER A 155 7.52 8.91 -16.29
C SER A 155 6.94 9.22 -14.91
N CYS A 156 7.24 10.41 -14.39
CA CYS A 156 6.50 11.00 -13.27
C CYS A 156 5.04 11.22 -13.69
N ARG A 157 4.11 11.00 -12.75
CA ARG A 157 2.66 11.00 -12.97
C ARG A 157 2.00 12.29 -12.48
#